data_AF-B0FN83-F1
#
_entry.id   AF-B0FN83-F1
#
_cell.length_a   1.000
_cell.length_b   1.000
_cell.length_c   1.000
_cell.angle_alpha   90.00
_cell.angle_beta   90.00
_cell.angle_gamma   90.00
#
_symmetry.space_group_name_H-M   'P 1'
#
loop_
_entity.id
_entity.type
_entity.pdbx_description
1 polymer ?
#
loop_
_entity_poly.entity_id
_entity_poly.type
_entity_poly.pdbx_seq_one_letter_code
_entity_poly.pdbx_strand_id
1 'polypeptide(L)'
;KLPDAGDLDIEDEMKAQMNCFYLKALDGFVMVLTDDGDMIYISDNVNKYMGLTQFELTGHSVFDFTHPCDHEEMREMLTHRNGLVKKGKEQNTQRSFFVRMKCTLTSRGRTMNIKSATWKVLHCTGHIHVYDTNSNQSQCGYKKPPMT
;
A
#
# COMPACT_ATOMS: atom_id res chain seq x y z
N LYS A 1 -21.20 -34.13 -8.30
CA LYS A 1 -20.11 -34.13 -7.30
C LYS A 1 -19.87 -32.67 -6.93
N LEU A 2 -20.30 -32.29 -5.73
CA LEU A 2 -20.09 -30.96 -5.17
C LEU A 2 -18.63 -30.93 -4.69
N PRO A 3 -17.78 -29.96 -5.06
CA PRO A 3 -16.50 -29.78 -4.39
C PRO A 3 -16.79 -29.41 -2.94
N ASP A 4 -16.11 -30.08 -2.04
CA ASP A 4 -16.33 -30.07 -0.61
C ASP A 4 -15.96 -28.70 -0.03
N ALA A 5 -16.80 -28.14 0.84
CA ALA A 5 -16.57 -26.83 1.43
C ALA A 5 -15.28 -26.77 2.27
N GLY A 6 -14.77 -27.93 2.71
CA GLY A 6 -13.54 -28.04 3.52
C GLY A 6 -12.22 -27.82 2.78
N ASP A 7 -12.18 -27.92 1.45
CA ASP A 7 -10.93 -27.71 0.69
C ASP A 7 -10.60 -26.21 0.52
N LEU A 8 -11.62 -25.36 0.42
CA LEU A 8 -11.46 -23.90 0.31
C LEU A 8 -10.94 -23.26 1.60
N ASP A 9 -11.36 -23.80 2.75
CA ASP A 9 -10.95 -23.31 4.06
C ASP A 9 -9.45 -23.54 4.31
N ILE A 10 -8.89 -24.65 3.82
CA ILE A 10 -7.47 -24.99 3.95
C ILE A 10 -6.60 -24.09 3.08
N GLU A 11 -7.02 -23.80 1.84
CA GLU A 11 -6.27 -22.92 0.93
C GLU A 11 -6.20 -21.47 1.47
N ASP A 12 -7.30 -20.96 2.03
CA ASP A 12 -7.33 -19.63 2.64
C ASP A 12 -6.48 -19.56 3.92
N GLU A 13 -6.49 -20.60 4.76
CA GLU A 13 -5.60 -20.70 5.92
C GLU A 13 -4.12 -20.72 5.51
N MET A 14 -3.76 -21.52 4.50
CA MET A 14 -2.39 -21.57 3.98
C MET A 14 -1.95 -20.22 3.41
N LYS A 15 -2.84 -19.52 2.69
CA LYS A 15 -2.59 -18.18 2.15
C LYS A 15 -2.39 -17.16 3.27
N ALA A 16 -3.22 -17.20 4.32
CA ALA A 16 -3.06 -16.34 5.48
C ALA A 16 -1.72 -16.57 6.20
N GLN A 17 -1.32 -17.84 6.38
CA GLN A 17 -0.01 -18.19 6.94
C GLN A 17 1.14 -17.69 6.06
N MET A 18 1.03 -17.85 4.74
CA MET A 18 2.07 -17.41 3.80
C MET A 18 2.22 -15.88 3.81
N ASN A 19 1.12 -15.14 3.81
CA ASN A 19 1.13 -13.67 3.96
C ASN A 19 1.83 -13.24 5.26
N CYS A 20 1.58 -13.94 6.37
CA CYS A 20 2.27 -13.68 7.62
C CYS A 20 3.79 -13.87 7.50
N PHE A 21 4.25 -14.90 6.77
CA PHE A 21 5.69 -15.11 6.56
C PHE A 21 6.31 -14.02 5.68
N TYR A 22 5.64 -13.59 4.61
CA TYR A 22 6.14 -12.50 3.77
C TYR A 22 6.27 -11.19 4.54
N LEU A 23 5.27 -10.82 5.34
CA LEU A 23 5.32 -9.60 6.16
C LEU A 23 6.35 -9.68 7.30
N LYS A 24 6.67 -10.89 7.78
CA LYS A 24 7.75 -11.09 8.77
C LYS A 24 9.14 -11.01 8.15
N ALA A 25 9.29 -11.47 6.91
CA ALA A 25 10.55 -11.39 6.17
C ALA A 25 10.84 -9.97 5.66
N LEU A 26 9.79 -9.17 5.45
CA LEU A 26 9.90 -7.77 5.07
C LEU A 26 10.36 -6.92 6.25
N ASP A 27 11.46 -6.17 6.08
CA ASP A 27 11.85 -5.12 7.03
C ASP A 27 11.10 -3.81 6.76
N GLY A 28 9.78 -3.88 6.86
CA GLY A 28 8.89 -2.76 6.55
C GLY A 28 7.44 -3.18 6.47
N PHE A 29 6.65 -2.39 5.78
CA PHE A 29 5.23 -2.61 5.56
C PHE A 29 4.89 -2.31 4.09
N VAL A 30 3.77 -2.84 3.62
CA VAL A 30 3.27 -2.65 2.27
C VAL A 30 2.28 -1.49 2.28
N MET A 31 2.32 -0.66 1.23
CA MET A 31 1.38 0.43 1.00
C MET A 31 1.00 0.44 -0.48
N VAL A 32 -0.28 0.69 -0.76
CA VAL A 32 -0.78 0.96 -2.11
C VAL A 32 -1.39 2.34 -2.12
N LEU A 33 -0.96 3.15 -3.09
CA LEU A 33 -1.39 4.52 -3.31
C LEU A 33 -2.12 4.63 -4.64
N THR A 34 -3.14 5.49 -4.70
CA THR A 34 -3.65 6.01 -5.98
C THR A 34 -2.66 7.01 -6.59
N ASP A 35 -2.90 7.41 -7.84
CA ASP A 35 -2.18 8.49 -8.49
C ASP A 35 -2.41 9.86 -7.81
N ASP A 36 -3.58 10.05 -7.20
CA ASP A 36 -3.89 11.21 -6.34
C ASP A 36 -3.24 11.14 -4.96
N GLY A 37 -2.65 10.00 -4.58
CA GLY A 37 -1.96 9.80 -3.31
C GLY A 37 -2.83 9.30 -2.16
N ASP A 38 -4.01 8.74 -2.44
CA ASP A 38 -4.84 8.11 -1.42
C ASP A 38 -4.29 6.75 -1.01
N MET A 39 -4.17 6.51 0.29
CA MET A 39 -3.74 5.23 0.85
C MET A 39 -4.90 4.23 0.83
N ILE A 40 -5.00 3.43 -0.24
CA ILE A 40 -6.09 2.45 -0.41
C ILE A 40 -5.81 1.10 0.24
N TYR A 41 -4.54 0.79 0.53
CA TYR A 41 -4.15 -0.39 1.29
C TYR A 41 -2.87 -0.12 2.07
N ILE A 42 -2.82 -0.61 3.31
CA ILE A 42 -1.62 -0.65 4.15
C ILE A 42 -1.60 -1.98 4.88
N SER A 43 -0.46 -2.65 5.01
CA SER A 43 -0.39 -3.91 5.76
C SER A 43 -0.47 -3.70 7.27
N ASP A 44 -1.05 -4.68 7.97
CA ASP A 44 -1.36 -4.62 9.41
C ASP A 44 -0.11 -4.37 10.30
N ASN A 45 1.07 -4.74 9.81
CA ASN A 45 2.34 -4.59 10.53
C ASN A 45 2.87 -3.13 10.55
N VAL A 46 2.22 -2.16 9.91
CA VAL A 46 2.65 -0.75 9.89
C VAL A 46 2.84 -0.15 11.29
N ASN A 47 2.05 -0.60 12.28
CA ASN A 47 2.15 -0.14 13.66
C ASN A 47 3.53 -0.39 14.28
N LYS A 48 4.22 -1.46 13.87
CA LYS A 48 5.54 -1.84 14.34
C LYS A 48 6.61 -0.87 13.83
N TYR A 49 6.39 -0.24 12.68
CA TYR A 49 7.36 0.61 12.01
C TYR A 49 7.11 2.10 12.24
N MET A 50 5.83 2.51 12.34
CA MET A 50 5.41 3.91 12.40
C MET A 50 4.67 4.26 13.70
N GLY A 51 4.15 3.27 14.43
CA GLY A 51 3.34 3.48 15.64
C GLY A 51 1.91 3.97 15.35
N LEU A 52 1.54 4.03 14.08
CA LEU A 52 0.19 4.30 13.59
C LEU A 52 -0.47 2.99 13.18
N THR A 53 -1.78 2.88 13.38
CA THR A 53 -2.55 1.71 12.95
C THR A 53 -2.92 1.80 11.47
N GLN A 54 -3.20 0.65 10.85
CA GLN A 54 -3.77 0.60 9.50
C GLN A 54 -5.05 1.44 9.39
N PHE A 55 -5.92 1.38 10.40
CA PHE A 55 -7.17 2.13 10.44
C PHE A 55 -6.97 3.66 10.43
N GLU A 56 -5.94 4.17 11.10
CA GLU A 56 -5.63 5.61 11.13
C GLU A 56 -5.09 6.16 9.80
N LEU A 57 -4.65 5.27 8.91
CA LEU A 57 -3.96 5.66 7.67
C LEU A 57 -4.80 5.35 6.42
N THR A 58 -5.44 4.18 6.36
CA THR A 58 -6.22 3.76 5.19
C THR A 58 -7.37 4.74 4.92
N GLY A 59 -7.52 5.13 3.65
CA GLY A 59 -8.54 6.07 3.20
C GLY A 59 -8.15 7.54 3.33
N HIS A 60 -6.98 7.84 3.88
CA HIS A 60 -6.45 9.20 3.94
C HIS A 60 -5.40 9.46 2.86
N SER A 61 -5.15 10.74 2.61
CA SER A 61 -4.09 11.16 1.69
C SER A 61 -2.72 10.94 2.33
N VAL A 62 -1.77 10.38 1.58
CA VAL A 62 -0.38 10.21 2.02
C VAL A 62 0.29 11.56 2.34
N PHE A 63 -0.21 12.66 1.76
CA PHE A 63 0.29 14.01 2.00
C PHE A 63 0.02 14.51 3.42
N ASP A 64 -0.99 13.97 4.12
CA ASP A 64 -1.29 14.31 5.52
C ASP A 64 -0.27 13.71 6.51
N PHE A 65 0.44 12.66 6.07
CA PHE A 65 1.38 11.89 6.88
C PHE A 65 2.82 12.04 6.42
N THR A 66 3.09 12.79 5.36
CA THR A 66 4.43 13.03 4.82
C THR A 66 4.89 14.45 5.08
N HIS A 67 6.22 14.62 5.18
CA HIS A 67 6.79 15.94 5.42
C HIS A 67 6.51 16.86 4.22
N PRO A 68 6.03 18.11 4.42
CA PRO A 68 5.66 19.00 3.32
C PRO A 68 6.76 19.28 2.29
N CYS A 69 8.02 19.32 2.73
CA CYS A 69 9.16 19.48 1.81
C CYS A 69 9.40 18.28 0.87
N ASP A 70 8.79 17.12 1.14
CA ASP A 70 8.94 15.91 0.31
C ASP A 70 7.74 15.73 -0.65
N HIS A 71 6.71 16.58 -0.56
CA HIS A 71 5.45 16.43 -1.31
C HIS A 71 5.64 16.51 -2.82
N GLU A 72 6.54 17.37 -3.30
CA GLU A 72 6.77 17.52 -4.73
C GLU A 72 7.47 16.29 -5.32
N GLU A 73 8.51 15.80 -4.65
CA GLU A 73 9.19 14.57 -5.05
C GLU A 73 8.23 13.36 -5.02
N MET A 74 7.40 13.26 -3.98
CA MET A 74 6.39 12.21 -3.88
C MET A 74 5.38 12.28 -5.03
N ARG A 75 4.89 13.48 -5.40
CA ARG A 75 4.00 13.66 -6.54
C ARG A 75 4.65 13.20 -7.83
N GLU A 76 5.91 13.58 -8.06
CA GLU A 76 6.65 13.09 -9.23
C GLU A 76 6.75 11.57 -9.27
N MET A 77 6.95 10.91 -8.13
CA MET A 77 7.02 9.45 -8.03
C MET A 77 5.70 8.75 -8.31
N LEU A 78 4.57 9.38 -7.96
CA LEU A 78 3.22 8.90 -8.25
C LEU A 78 2.82 9.11 -9.71
N THR A 79 3.39 10.10 -10.41
CA THR A 79 3.07 10.30 -11.82
C THR A 79 3.48 9.11 -12.68
N HIS A 80 2.53 8.63 -13.47
CA HIS A 80 2.83 7.71 -14.56
C HIS A 80 3.43 8.52 -15.71
N ARG A 81 4.77 8.51 -15.82
CA ARG A 81 5.47 9.10 -16.96
C ARG A 81 5.21 8.24 -18.20
N ASN A 82 4.08 8.48 -18.85
CA ASN A 82 3.82 8.14 -20.25
C ASN A 82 4.75 8.95 -21.15
N GLY A 83 6.06 8.67 -21.09
CA GLY A 83 6.94 9.09 -22.16
C GLY A 83 6.39 8.49 -23.45
N LEU A 84 6.37 9.27 -24.54
CA LEU A 84 6.04 8.81 -25.89
C LEU A 84 6.96 7.63 -26.24
N VAL A 85 6.57 6.41 -25.86
CA VAL A 85 7.38 5.22 -26.10
C VAL A 85 7.21 4.89 -27.57
N LYS A 86 8.22 5.24 -28.36
CA LYS A 86 8.47 4.57 -29.65
C LYS A 86 8.38 3.07 -29.41
N LYS A 87 7.43 2.38 -30.06
CA LYS A 87 7.23 0.92 -30.00
C LYS A 87 8.54 0.18 -29.72
N GLY A 88 8.70 -0.38 -28.51
CA GLY A 88 9.81 -1.29 -28.21
C GLY A 88 10.66 -1.04 -26.96
N LYS A 89 10.34 -0.07 -26.08
CA LYS A 89 11.00 0.02 -24.75
C LYS A 89 10.01 -0.26 -23.62
N GLU A 90 10.36 -1.23 -22.78
CA GLU A 90 9.67 -1.55 -21.53
C GLU A 90 9.45 -0.27 -20.71
N GLN A 91 8.20 0.02 -20.33
CA GLN A 91 7.91 1.20 -19.52
C GLN A 91 8.54 1.02 -18.14
N ASN A 92 9.39 1.97 -17.71
CA ASN A 92 9.97 1.92 -16.37
C ASN A 92 8.89 2.27 -15.33
N THR A 93 8.22 1.25 -14.80
CA THR A 93 7.22 1.37 -13.73
C THR A 93 7.84 1.35 -12.34
N GLN A 94 9.13 0.95 -12.22
CA GLN A 94 9.81 0.85 -10.94
C GLN A 94 10.00 2.24 -10.32
N ARG A 95 9.81 2.32 -9.01
CA ARG A 95 10.02 3.52 -8.19
C ARG A 95 10.91 3.17 -7.01
N SER A 96 11.82 4.07 -6.68
CA SER A 96 12.74 3.96 -5.54
C SER A 96 13.07 5.37 -5.08
N PHE A 97 12.58 5.75 -3.90
CA PHE A 97 12.76 7.10 -3.36
C PHE A 97 12.74 7.09 -1.83
N PHE A 98 13.22 8.17 -1.22
CA PHE A 98 13.13 8.37 0.22
C PHE A 98 12.02 9.35 0.54
N VAL A 99 11.27 9.11 1.61
CA VAL A 99 10.26 10.04 2.09
C VAL A 99 10.24 10.06 3.60
N ARG A 100 10.02 11.24 4.19
CA ARG A 100 9.79 11.37 5.62
C ARG A 100 8.31 11.23 5.93
N MET A 101 7.96 10.22 6.71
CA MET A 101 6.61 9.99 7.19
C MET A 101 6.49 10.20 8.71
N LYS A 102 5.30 10.58 9.14
CA LYS A 102 4.94 10.82 10.53
C LYS A 102 4.98 9.51 11.32
N CYS A 103 5.77 9.48 12.38
CA CYS A 103 6.06 8.31 13.20
C CYS A 103 5.84 8.65 14.68
N THR A 104 4.98 7.90 15.36
CA THR A 104 4.69 8.05 16.79
C THR A 104 5.57 7.16 17.68
N LEU A 105 6.42 6.32 17.08
CA LEU A 105 7.38 5.52 17.84
C LEU A 105 8.55 6.37 18.32
N THR A 106 8.84 6.25 19.60
CA THR A 106 10.09 6.74 20.20
C THR A 106 11.26 5.82 19.85
N SER A 107 12.49 6.27 20.04
CA SER A 107 13.69 5.43 19.93
C SER A 107 13.69 4.21 20.85
N ARG A 108 12.85 4.21 21.89
CA ARG A 108 12.64 3.09 22.83
C ARG A 108 11.45 2.18 22.43
N GLY A 109 10.85 2.39 21.25
CA GLY A 109 9.73 1.58 20.74
C GLY A 109 8.38 1.85 21.42
N ARG A 110 8.27 2.89 22.25
CA ARG A 110 6.97 3.30 22.83
C ARG A 110 6.20 4.16 21.84
N THR A 111 4.91 3.87 21.67
CA THR A 111 3.97 4.67 20.88
C THR A 111 3.51 5.90 21.68
N MET A 112 3.58 7.06 21.05
CA MET A 112 3.14 8.35 21.61
C MET A 112 1.90 8.86 20.84
N ASN A 113 1.33 9.97 21.32
CA ASN A 113 0.28 10.68 20.60
C ASN A 113 0.82 11.22 19.25
N ILE A 114 -0.03 11.25 18.22
CA ILE A 114 0.24 11.85 16.91
C ILE A 114 0.73 13.30 16.95
N LYS A 115 0.35 14.08 17.98
CA LYS A 115 0.85 15.45 18.20
C LYS A 115 2.33 15.50 18.55
N SER A 116 2.88 14.40 19.08
CA SER A 116 4.30 14.24 19.43
C SER A 116 5.04 13.38 18.42
N ALA A 117 4.43 13.11 17.27
CA ALA A 117 5.06 12.34 16.21
C ALA A 117 6.30 13.06 15.66
N THR A 118 7.26 12.25 15.27
CA THR A 118 8.51 12.68 14.63
C THR A 118 8.49 12.29 13.16
N TRP A 119 9.40 12.85 12.38
CA TRP A 119 9.59 12.50 10.97
C TRP A 119 10.58 11.36 10.86
N LYS A 120 10.11 10.19 10.40
CA LYS A 120 10.94 9.02 10.13
C LYS A 120 11.16 8.88 8.63
N VAL A 121 12.42 8.75 8.22
CA VAL A 121 12.77 8.49 6.82
C VAL A 121 12.45 7.04 6.48
N LEU A 122 11.73 6.83 5.38
CA LEU A 122 11.45 5.53 4.79
C LEU A 122 12.07 5.47 3.39
N HIS A 123 12.60 4.30 3.04
CA HIS A 123 12.95 3.97 1.66
C HIS A 123 11.76 3.25 1.03
N CYS A 124 11.12 3.89 0.05
CA CYS A 124 9.98 3.34 -0.66
C CYS A 124 10.47 2.72 -1.97
N THR A 125 10.17 1.43 -2.16
CA THR A 125 10.43 0.72 -3.42
C THR A 125 9.17 0.02 -3.89
N GLY A 126 8.93 0.01 -5.21
CA GLY A 126 7.73 -0.59 -5.76
C GLY A 126 7.55 -0.30 -7.24
N HIS A 127 6.32 -0.50 -7.73
CA HIS A 127 5.97 -0.34 -9.13
C HIS A 127 4.62 0.36 -9.29
N ILE A 128 4.50 1.22 -10.30
CA ILE A 128 3.21 1.73 -10.76
C ILE A 128 2.52 0.67 -11.61
N HIS A 129 1.29 0.31 -11.24
CA HIS A 129 0.42 -0.54 -12.04
C HIS A 129 -0.78 0.27 -12.52
N VAL A 130 -1.02 0.25 -13.83
CA VAL A 130 -2.18 0.89 -14.47
C VAL A 130 -3.21 -0.19 -14.76
N TYR A 131 -4.42 -0.02 -14.24
CA TYR A 131 -5.54 -0.92 -14.50
C TYR A 131 -6.41 -0.33 -15.61
N ASP A 132 -6.30 -0.84 -16.84
CA ASP A 132 -7.21 -0.45 -17.91
C ASP A 132 -8.62 -0.96 -17.60
N THR A 133 -9.58 -0.04 -17.43
CA THR A 133 -10.99 -0.37 -17.22
C THR A 133 -11.69 -0.82 -18.52
N ASN A 134 -10.97 -0.95 -19.62
CA ASN A 134 -11.52 -1.31 -20.94
C ASN A 134 -11.16 -2.75 -21.34
N SER A 135 -11.83 -3.71 -20.70
CA SER A 135 -12.16 -4.97 -21.34
C SER A 135 -13.64 -5.25 -21.16
N ASN A 136 -14.37 -5.22 -22.28
CA ASN A 136 -15.71 -5.79 -22.37
C ASN A 136 -15.61 -7.31 -22.12
N GLN A 137 -15.65 -7.73 -20.85
CA GLN A 137 -16.01 -9.09 -20.47
C GLN A 137 -17.08 -9.07 -19.36
N SER A 138 -18.23 -9.58 -19.75
CA SER A 138 -19.34 -10.12 -18.97
C SER A 138 -18.97 -10.65 -17.58
N GLN A 139 -19.72 -10.18 -16.57
CA GLN A 139 -19.88 -10.74 -15.21
C GLN A 139 -18.59 -10.96 -14.40
N CYS A 140 -18.07 -9.89 -13.78
CA CYS A 140 -17.32 -10.03 -12.55
C CYS A 140 -18.32 -10.16 -11.37
N GLY A 141 -18.37 -11.35 -10.76
CA GLY A 141 -19.40 -11.80 -9.80
C GLY A 141 -19.39 -11.16 -8.42
N TYR A 142 -19.02 -9.89 -8.26
CA TYR A 142 -19.19 -9.19 -6.99
C TYR A 142 -20.65 -8.74 -6.86
N LYS A 143 -21.45 -9.53 -6.13
CA LYS A 143 -22.73 -9.03 -5.60
C LYS A 143 -22.42 -7.94 -4.58
N LYS A 144 -22.86 -6.71 -4.86
CA LYS A 144 -22.84 -5.62 -3.86
C LYS A 144 -23.53 -6.12 -2.58
N PRO A 145 -22.90 -6.00 -1.40
CA PRO A 145 -23.59 -6.31 -0.15
C PRO A 145 -24.75 -5.34 0.01
N PRO A 146 -25.92 -5.81 0.47
CA PRO A 146 -27.04 -4.93 0.77
C PRO A 146 -26.63 -3.97 1.89
N MET A 147 -26.69 -2.67 1.62
CA MET A 147 -26.68 -1.67 2.67
C MET A 147 -28.02 -1.76 3.42
N THR A 148 -27.95 -2.03 4.72
CA THR A 148 -29.02 -1.77 5.68
C THR A 148 -29.15 -0.30 5.95
#